data_AF-A0A8J4C4F1-F1
#
_entry.id   AF-A0A8J4C4F1-F1
#
_cell.length_a   1.000
_cell.length_b   1.000
_cell.length_c   1.000
_cell.angle_alpha   90.00
_cell.angle_beta   90.00
_cell.angle_gamma   90.00
#
_symmetry.space_group_name_H-M   'P 1'
#
loop_
_entity.id
_entity.type
_entity.pdbx_description
1 polymer ?
#
loop_
_entity_poly.entity_id
_entity_poly.type
_entity_poly.pdbx_seq_one_letter_code
_entity_poly.pdbx_strand_id
1 'polypeptide(L)'
;PDGAAVLEPPTERSAGSFCGLRLLPGDVLEAHMHSLHQRLAQELMDKPPYDLRWLKEHNMRNLILRCVTDSSASAEDILGPGARGPEPHQLTDDQWAVVLALRGMLACNLLQHCLRKRHCVDFGINRHGQHCVL
;
A
#
# COMPACT_ATOMS: atom_id res chain seq x y z
N PRO A 1 9.17 -13.06 -23.55
CA PRO A 1 8.67 -11.77 -24.07
C PRO A 1 7.21 -11.90 -24.47
N ASP A 2 6.29 -11.47 -23.60
CA ASP A 2 4.94 -11.08 -24.02
C ASP A 2 4.35 -10.17 -22.95
N GLY A 3 3.83 -9.04 -23.42
CA GLY A 3 3.61 -7.83 -22.65
C GLY A 3 2.50 -7.96 -21.61
N ALA A 4 2.77 -7.44 -20.42
CA ALA A 4 1.72 -7.05 -19.50
C ALA A 4 0.89 -5.94 -20.17
N ALA A 5 -0.33 -6.26 -20.61
CA ALA A 5 -1.24 -5.28 -21.16
C ALA A 5 -1.77 -4.39 -20.03
N VAL A 6 -1.15 -3.22 -19.88
CA VAL A 6 -1.73 -2.11 -19.11
C VAL A 6 -2.73 -1.42 -20.03
N LEU A 7 -4.01 -1.40 -19.64
CA LEU A 7 -4.97 -0.52 -20.31
C LEU A 7 -4.59 0.91 -19.96
N GLU A 8 -3.92 1.58 -20.90
CA GLU A 8 -3.57 2.98 -20.75
C GLU A 8 -4.86 3.80 -20.70
N PRO A 9 -4.96 4.70 -19.72
CA PRO A 9 -6.19 5.42 -19.51
C PRO A 9 -6.29 6.72 -20.33
N PRO A 10 -7.51 7.28 -20.48
CA PRO A 10 -7.73 8.48 -21.29
C PRO A 10 -6.89 9.69 -20.82
N THR A 11 -6.47 10.50 -21.79
CA THR A 11 -5.59 11.68 -21.65
C THR A 11 -6.22 12.85 -20.91
N GLU A 12 -7.54 12.93 -20.82
CA GLU A 12 -8.26 13.97 -20.07
C GLU A 12 -8.62 13.46 -18.67
N ARG A 13 -7.88 13.89 -17.65
CA ARG A 13 -8.09 13.49 -16.26
C ARG A 13 -8.24 14.67 -15.34
N SER A 14 -9.40 14.76 -14.71
CA SER A 14 -9.56 15.57 -13.50
C SER A 14 -8.68 14.98 -12.39
N ALA A 15 -7.95 15.84 -11.69
CA ALA A 15 -7.12 15.45 -10.56
C ALA A 15 -7.98 14.71 -9.52
N GLY A 16 -7.68 13.43 -9.29
CA GLY A 16 -8.45 12.56 -8.39
C GLY A 16 -9.36 11.54 -9.08
N SER A 17 -9.54 11.58 -10.40
CA SER A 17 -10.28 10.53 -11.11
C SER A 17 -9.48 9.22 -11.19
N PHE A 18 -10.18 8.09 -11.02
CA PHE A 18 -9.57 6.76 -10.94
C PHE A 18 -8.81 6.42 -12.22
N CYS A 19 -7.63 5.82 -12.06
CA CYS A 19 -6.72 5.72 -13.18
C CYS A 19 -7.01 4.59 -14.19
N GLY A 20 -8.15 3.90 -14.09
CA GLY A 20 -8.52 2.79 -14.97
C GLY A 20 -7.67 1.53 -14.82
N LEU A 21 -6.69 1.51 -13.90
CA LEU A 21 -5.79 0.38 -13.72
C LEU A 21 -6.54 -0.80 -13.10
N ARG A 22 -6.70 -1.86 -13.90
CA ARG A 22 -7.21 -3.16 -13.47
C ARG A 22 -6.12 -4.20 -13.64
N LEU A 23 -5.86 -4.97 -12.57
CA LEU A 23 -4.98 -6.11 -12.68
C LEU A 23 -5.74 -7.27 -13.32
N LEU A 24 -5.26 -7.72 -14.49
CA LEU A 24 -5.80 -8.91 -15.13
C LEU A 24 -5.38 -10.15 -14.34
N PRO A 25 -6.32 -11.02 -13.93
CA PRO A 25 -5.97 -12.24 -13.23
C PRO A 25 -5.18 -13.18 -14.16
N GLY A 26 -4.16 -13.85 -13.62
CA GLY A 26 -3.38 -14.85 -14.35
C GLY A 26 -2.10 -15.25 -13.61
N ASP A 27 -1.52 -16.39 -13.98
CA ASP A 27 -0.35 -16.97 -13.32
C ASP A 27 0.87 -16.03 -13.36
N VAL A 28 0.97 -15.23 -14.43
CA VAL A 28 2.00 -14.19 -14.57
C VAL A 28 1.85 -13.11 -13.50
N LEU A 29 0.62 -12.71 -13.16
CA LEU A 29 0.40 -11.70 -12.12
C LEU A 29 0.83 -12.27 -10.76
N GLU A 30 0.34 -13.45 -10.40
CA GLU A 30 0.64 -14.11 -9.13
C GLU A 30 2.15 -14.32 -8.94
N ALA A 31 2.86 -14.70 -10.01
CA ALA A 31 4.31 -14.85 -10.01
C ALA A 31 5.07 -13.55 -9.70
N HIS A 32 4.49 -12.38 -10.01
CA HIS A 32 5.13 -11.07 -9.82
C HIS A 32 4.55 -10.28 -8.64
N MET A 33 3.48 -10.74 -7.98
CA MET A 33 2.87 -10.01 -6.86
C MET A 33 3.80 -9.82 -5.68
N HIS A 34 4.61 -10.83 -5.36
CA HIS A 34 5.59 -10.69 -4.30
C HIS A 34 6.61 -9.58 -4.60
N SER A 35 7.14 -9.56 -5.82
CA SER A 35 8.07 -8.51 -6.29
C SER A 35 7.41 -7.13 -6.32
N LEU A 36 6.16 -7.04 -6.75
CA LEU A 36 5.38 -5.80 -6.73
C LEU A 36 5.20 -5.27 -5.31
N HIS A 37 4.81 -6.13 -4.35
CA HIS A 37 4.62 -5.74 -2.96
C HIS A 37 5.93 -5.27 -2.32
N GLN A 38 7.04 -5.96 -2.59
CA GLN A 38 8.37 -5.52 -2.16
C GLN A 38 8.73 -4.16 -2.73
N ARG A 39 8.50 -3.96 -4.04
CA ARG A 39 8.81 -2.68 -4.69
C ARG A 39 7.94 -1.53 -4.17
N LEU A 40 6.65 -1.77 -3.95
CA LEU A 40 5.73 -0.80 -3.38
C LEU A 40 6.13 -0.44 -1.94
N ALA A 41 6.47 -1.43 -1.12
CA ALA A 41 6.97 -1.19 0.22
C ALA A 41 8.26 -0.36 0.19
N GLN A 42 9.19 -0.68 -0.71
CA GLN A 42 10.45 0.06 -0.86
C GLN A 42 10.21 1.51 -1.29
N GLU A 43 9.40 1.75 -2.31
CA GLU A 43 9.07 3.12 -2.76
C GLU A 43 8.35 3.91 -1.66
N LEU A 44 7.47 3.27 -0.88
CA LEU A 44 6.81 3.90 0.27
C LEU A 44 7.83 4.31 1.35
N MET A 45 8.84 3.48 1.59
CA MET A 45 9.90 3.77 2.54
C MET A 45 10.88 4.85 2.05
N ASP A 46 11.07 4.98 0.73
CA ASP A 46 12.00 5.95 0.14
C ASP A 46 11.32 7.31 -0.09
N LYS A 47 10.03 7.31 -0.44
CA LYS A 47 9.23 8.50 -0.71
C LYS A 47 7.89 8.44 0.04
N PRO A 48 7.90 8.48 1.38
CA PRO A 48 6.67 8.42 2.15
C PRO A 48 5.81 9.68 1.91
N PRO A 49 4.46 9.54 1.85
CA PRO A 49 3.55 10.68 1.92
C PRO A 49 3.68 11.40 3.26
N TYR A 50 3.12 12.62 3.36
CA TYR A 50 3.27 13.49 4.54
C TYR A 50 2.97 12.77 5.86
N ASP A 51 1.84 12.05 5.94
CA ASP A 51 1.39 11.33 7.14
C ASP A 51 2.33 10.17 7.55
N LEU A 52 3.15 9.69 6.61
CA LEU A 52 4.08 8.58 6.80
C LEU A 52 5.54 9.01 6.83
N ARG A 53 5.82 10.32 6.85
CA ARG A 53 7.18 10.86 6.79
C ARG A 53 8.07 10.35 7.93
N TRP A 54 7.47 10.03 9.08
CA TRP A 54 8.14 9.45 10.23
C TRP A 54 8.84 8.12 9.91
N LEU A 55 8.37 7.33 8.93
CA LEU A 55 8.99 6.06 8.52
C LEU A 55 10.43 6.23 8.04
N LYS A 56 10.77 7.39 7.46
CA LYS A 56 12.09 7.64 6.88
C LYS A 56 13.18 7.68 7.94
N GLU A 57 12.88 8.29 9.08
CA GLU A 57 13.83 8.54 10.17
C GLU A 57 13.66 7.53 11.32
N HIS A 58 12.74 6.57 11.20
CA HIS A 58 12.45 5.64 12.29
C HIS A 58 13.54 4.56 12.42
N ASN A 59 14.00 4.34 13.66
CA ASN A 59 15.07 3.37 13.97
C ASN A 59 14.74 1.93 13.51
N MET A 60 13.45 1.58 13.51
CA MET A 60 12.96 0.25 13.09
C MET A 60 12.64 0.13 11.60
N ARG A 61 13.02 1.09 10.74
CA ARG A 61 12.67 1.12 9.30
C ARG A 61 12.82 -0.23 8.59
N ASN A 62 13.95 -0.90 8.80
CA ASN A 62 14.23 -2.21 8.17
C ASN A 62 13.31 -3.32 8.69
N LEU A 63 12.99 -3.31 10.00
CA LEU A 63 12.06 -4.27 10.59
C LEU A 63 10.62 -4.00 10.14
N ILE A 64 10.23 -2.74 9.97
CA ILE A 64 8.92 -2.36 9.42
C ILE A 64 8.82 -2.83 7.97
N LEU A 65 9.84 -2.59 7.14
CA LEU A 65 9.87 -3.05 5.75
C LEU A 65 9.70 -4.57 5.66
N ARG A 66 10.40 -5.31 6.51
CA ARG A 66 10.23 -6.77 6.61
C ARG A 66 8.83 -7.12 7.08
N CYS A 67 8.31 -6.46 8.11
CA CYS A 67 6.97 -6.71 8.65
C CYS A 67 5.85 -6.48 7.62
N VAL A 68 5.98 -5.49 6.74
CA VAL A 68 4.94 -5.22 5.72
C VAL A 68 5.04 -6.13 4.49
N THR A 69 6.16 -6.82 4.29
CA THR A 69 6.38 -7.69 3.11
C THR A 69 6.34 -9.18 3.44
N ASP A 70 6.69 -9.56 4.67
CA ASP A 70 6.78 -10.94 5.12
C ASP A 70 5.46 -11.41 5.73
N SER A 71 4.78 -12.32 5.03
CA SER A 71 3.53 -12.95 5.48
C SER A 71 3.73 -14.22 6.31
N SER A 72 4.97 -14.69 6.49
CA SER A 72 5.26 -15.98 7.11
C SER A 72 5.24 -15.99 8.65
N ALA A 73 5.47 -14.83 9.29
CA ALA A 73 5.52 -14.66 10.74
C ALA A 73 4.61 -13.50 11.18
N SER A 74 4.16 -13.45 12.44
CA SER A 74 3.30 -12.35 12.93
C SER A 74 4.05 -11.01 13.01
N ALA A 75 3.31 -9.90 13.15
CA ALA A 75 3.94 -8.58 13.27
C ALA A 75 4.73 -8.48 14.59
N GLU A 76 4.21 -9.07 15.64
CA GLU A 76 4.81 -9.16 16.97
C GLU A 76 6.09 -9.99 16.96
N ASP A 77 6.15 -11.07 16.18
CA ASP A 77 7.36 -11.89 16.03
C ASP A 77 8.48 -11.16 15.27
N ILE A 78 8.11 -10.37 14.25
CA ILE A 78 9.07 -9.67 13.40
C ILE A 78 9.61 -8.40 14.09
N LEU A 79 8.72 -7.62 14.72
CA LEU A 79 9.06 -6.36 15.36
C LEU A 79 9.58 -6.57 16.78
N GLY A 80 9.15 -7.65 17.44
CA GLY A 80 9.53 -8.02 18.80
C GLY A 80 8.56 -7.50 19.87
N PRO A 81 8.56 -8.10 21.07
CA PRO A 81 7.62 -7.78 22.15
C PRO A 81 7.80 -6.37 22.73
N GLY A 82 8.96 -5.74 22.50
CA GLY A 82 9.26 -4.36 22.91
C GLY A 82 9.07 -3.33 21.81
N ALA A 83 8.46 -3.69 20.68
CA ALA A 83 8.33 -2.79 19.53
C ALA A 83 7.32 -1.66 19.73
N ARG A 84 6.39 -1.80 20.68
CA ARG A 84 5.29 -0.87 20.90
C ARG A 84 5.45 -0.19 22.26
N GLY A 85 5.31 1.12 22.29
CA GLY A 85 5.38 1.90 23.53
C GLY A 85 5.67 3.38 23.29
N PRO A 86 5.85 4.16 24.37
CA PRO A 86 6.02 5.61 24.30
C PRO A 86 7.45 6.04 23.98
N GLU A 87 8.42 5.12 24.02
CA GLU A 87 9.83 5.46 23.86
C GLU A 87 10.18 5.76 22.39
N PRO A 88 11.19 6.62 22.11
CA PRO A 88 11.54 7.02 20.74
C PRO A 88 12.02 5.90 19.81
N HIS A 89 12.39 4.75 20.38
CA HIS A 89 12.82 3.55 19.64
C HIS A 89 11.67 2.57 19.40
N GLN A 90 10.49 2.87 19.91
CA GLN A 90 9.28 2.06 19.81
C GLN A 90 8.25 2.78 18.93
N LEU A 91 7.35 1.99 18.37
CA LEU A 91 6.20 2.47 17.63
C LEU A 91 5.12 2.93 18.61
N THR A 92 4.61 4.13 18.41
CA THR A 92 3.38 4.57 19.08
C THR A 92 2.19 3.74 18.61
N ASP A 93 1.08 3.80 19.34
CA ASP A 93 -0.14 3.08 18.99
C ASP A 93 -0.65 3.40 17.58
N ASP A 94 -0.59 4.66 17.19
CA ASP A 94 -0.99 5.11 15.85
C ASP A 94 -0.04 4.57 14.77
N GLN A 95 1.27 4.62 15.03
CA GLN A 95 2.28 4.09 14.11
C GLN A 95 2.16 2.56 13.97
N TRP A 96 1.90 1.87 15.07
CA TRP A 96 1.64 0.43 15.08
C TRP A 96 0.43 0.08 14.24
N ALA A 97 -0.69 0.80 14.40
CA ALA A 97 -1.89 0.62 13.60
C ALA A 97 -1.61 0.84 12.10
N VAL A 98 -0.83 1.86 11.76
CA VAL A 98 -0.40 2.12 10.37
C VAL A 98 0.45 0.96 9.81
N VAL A 99 1.41 0.45 10.58
CA VAL A 99 2.25 -0.69 10.15
C VAL A 99 1.41 -1.94 9.92
N LEU A 100 0.45 -2.23 10.82
CA LEU A 100 -0.48 -3.34 10.64
C LEU A 100 -1.38 -3.15 9.41
N ALA A 101 -1.84 -1.93 9.14
CA ALA A 101 -2.62 -1.62 7.94
C ALA A 101 -1.80 -1.84 6.66
N LEU A 102 -0.54 -1.38 6.63
CA LEU A 102 0.39 -1.61 5.52
C LEU A 102 0.66 -3.10 5.31
N ARG A 103 0.85 -3.85 6.40
CA ARG A 103 1.01 -5.30 6.36
C ARG A 103 -0.24 -6.00 5.81
N GLY A 104 -1.44 -5.60 6.25
CA GLY A 104 -2.69 -6.12 5.70
C GLY A 104 -2.81 -5.85 4.19
N MET A 105 -2.43 -4.65 3.75
CA MET A 105 -2.46 -4.29 2.33
C MET A 105 -1.49 -5.09 1.46
N LEU A 106 -0.25 -5.27 1.91
CA LEU A 106 0.83 -5.85 1.11
C LEU A 106 1.06 -7.34 1.42
N ALA A 107 1.33 -7.71 2.66
CA ALA A 107 1.61 -9.10 3.05
C ALA A 107 0.36 -10.00 3.00
N CYS A 108 -0.83 -9.46 3.31
CA CYS A 108 -2.08 -10.23 3.29
C CYS A 108 -2.85 -10.12 1.96
N ASN A 109 -2.22 -9.61 0.89
CA ASN A 109 -2.79 -9.50 -0.45
C ASN A 109 -4.11 -8.71 -0.55
N LEU A 110 -4.44 -7.86 0.42
CA LEU A 110 -5.68 -7.07 0.38
C LEU A 110 -5.66 -6.08 -0.79
N LEU A 111 -4.50 -5.48 -1.10
CA LEU A 111 -4.34 -4.61 -2.27
C LEU A 111 -4.62 -5.36 -3.56
N GLN A 112 -4.03 -6.54 -3.74
CA GLN A 112 -4.25 -7.40 -4.89
C GLN A 112 -5.74 -7.78 -5.02
N HIS A 113 -6.38 -8.15 -3.89
CA HIS A 113 -7.80 -8.48 -3.87
C HIS A 113 -8.66 -7.30 -4.32
N CYS A 114 -8.40 -6.11 -3.78
CA CYS A 114 -9.10 -4.88 -4.12
C CYS A 114 -8.93 -4.51 -5.61
N LEU A 115 -7.73 -4.69 -6.17
CA LEU A 115 -7.46 -4.40 -7.59
C LEU A 115 -8.07 -5.45 -8.54
N ARG A 116 -8.25 -6.69 -8.09
CA ARG A 116 -8.90 -7.76 -8.86
C ARG A 116 -10.43 -7.68 -8.85
N LYS A 117 -11.02 -7.39 -7.68
CA LYS A 117 -12.47 -7.46 -7.45
C LYS A 117 -13.21 -6.12 -7.56
N ARG A 118 -12.53 -5.00 -7.85
CA ARG A 118 -13.22 -3.70 -7.85
C ARG A 118 -14.32 -3.66 -8.92
N HIS A 119 -15.56 -3.76 -8.47
CA HIS A 119 -16.70 -3.18 -9.16
C HIS A 119 -16.44 -1.67 -9.23
N CYS A 120 -16.63 -1.08 -10.41
CA CYS A 120 -16.47 0.35 -10.67
C CYS A 120 -17.44 1.16 -9.80
N VAL A 121 -17.07 1.44 -8.56
CA VAL A 121 -17.77 2.43 -7.75
C VAL A 121 -16.99 3.73 -7.92
N ASP A 122 -17.48 4.57 -8.82
CA ASP A 122 -17.09 5.96 -8.88
C ASP A 122 -17.63 6.63 -7.61
N PHE A 123 -16.74 6.90 -6.65
CA PHE A 123 -17.15 7.54 -5.40
C PHE A 123 -17.38 9.04 -5.56
N GLY A 124 -17.19 9.62 -6.75
CA GLY A 124 -17.50 11.03 -7.02
C GLY A 124 -16.74 12.03 -6.13
N ILE A 125 -15.66 11.61 -5.47
CA ILE A 125 -14.95 12.47 -4.50
C ILE A 125 -14.01 13.42 -5.25
N ASN A 126 -14.58 14.53 -5.71
CA ASN A 126 -13.83 15.72 -6.07
C ASN A 126 -13.21 16.32 -4.80
N ARG A 127 -11.86 16.35 -4.71
CA ARG A 127 -11.14 17.09 -3.65
C ARG A 127 -11.11 18.60 -3.89
N HIS A 128 -11.75 19.07 -4.96
CA HIS A 128 -12.03 20.48 -5.19
C HIS A 128 -13.54 20.66 -5.06
N GLY A 129 -13.97 21.41 -4.04
CA GLY A 129 -15.36 21.62 -3.68
C GLY A 129 -16.15 22.40 -4.72
N GLN A 130 -16.39 21.79 -5.87
CA GLN A 130 -17.43 22.21 -6.79
C GLN A 130 -18.47 21.10 -6.86
N HIS A 131 -19.59 21.39 -6.20
CA HIS A 131 -20.88 20.76 -6.40
C HIS A 131 -21.10 20.47 -7.90
N CYS A 132 -21.28 19.20 -8.24
CA CYS A 132 -21.98 18.82 -9.46
C CYS A 132 -23.39 18.39 -9.07
N VAL A 133 -24.36 19.23 -9.41
CA VAL A 133 -25.78 18.91 -9.36
C VAL A 133 -26.09 17.97 -10.54
N LEU A 134 -26.96 16.99 -10.26
CA LEU A 134 -27.48 15.96 -11.18
C LEU A 134 -28.01 16.52 -12.51
#